data_AF-A0A950UAH0-F1
#
_entry.id   AF-A0A950UAH0-F1
#
_cell.length_a   1.000
_cell.length_b   1.000
_cell.length_c   1.000
_cell.angle_alpha   90.00
_cell.angle_beta   90.00
_cell.angle_gamma   90.00
#
_symmetry.space_group_name_H-M   'P 1'
#
loop_
_entity.id
_entity.type
_entity.pdbx_description
1 polymer ?
#
loop_
_entity_poly.entity_id
_entity_poly.type
_entity_poly.pdbx_seq_one_letter_code
_entity_poly.pdbx_strand_id
1 'polypeptide(L)' 'MKIGIVGAGHIGGNCAGQAVKRGHEVMLSFAREDAKLEQLAAGLGPAASAGGVREAV' A
#
# COMPACT_ATOMS: atom_id res chain seq x y z
N MET A 1 2.78 -7.78 10.78
CA MET A 1 2.58 -6.46 11.41
C MET A 1 1.77 -5.60 10.45
N LYS A 2 1.15 -4.52 10.95
CA LYS A 2 0.50 -3.51 10.10
C LYS A 2 1.55 -2.45 9.74
N ILE A 3 1.57 -2.05 8.47
CA ILE A 3 2.53 -1.09 7.92
C ILE A 3 1.78 -0.08 7.04
N GLY A 4 1.78 1.18 7.45
CA GLY A 4 1.33 2.30 6.63
C GLY A 4 2.42 2.81 5.70
N ILE A 5 2.13 2.95 4.40
CA ILE A 5 3.03 3.56 3.42
C ILE A 5 2.36 4.80 2.82
N VAL A 6 2.85 5.97 3.20
CA VAL A 6 2.44 7.26 2.62
C VAL A 6 3.37 7.60 1.46
N GLY A 7 2.83 7.68 0.25
CA GLY A 7 3.60 7.85 -0.99
C GLY A 7 3.79 6.55 -1.74
N ALA A 8 2.69 5.90 -2.14
CA ALA A 8 2.65 4.62 -2.85
C ALA A 8 3.05 4.72 -4.34
N GLY A 9 4.02 5.56 -4.67
CA GLY A 9 4.63 5.66 -6.00
C GLY A 9 5.58 4.48 -6.28
N HIS A 10 6.56 4.71 -7.16
CA HIS A 10 7.46 3.65 -7.61
C HIS A 10 8.25 2.97 -6.47
N ILE A 11 8.71 3.74 -5.48
CA ILE A 11 9.45 3.21 -4.33
C ILE A 11 8.49 2.62 -3.29
N GLY A 12 7.46 3.38 -2.88
CA GLY A 12 6.49 2.93 -1.88
C GLY A 12 5.79 1.62 -2.27
N GLY A 13 5.40 1.46 -3.54
CA GLY A 13 4.80 0.22 -4.04
C GLY A 13 5.75 -0.97 -4.01
N ASN A 14 7.04 -0.77 -4.29
CA ASN A 14 8.04 -1.84 -4.15
C ASN A 14 8.23 -2.24 -2.68
N CYS A 15 8.32 -1.27 -1.77
CA CYS A 15 8.38 -1.52 -0.33
C CYS A 15 7.16 -2.32 0.15
N ALA A 16 5.96 -1.93 -0.30
CA ALA A 16 4.71 -2.63 -0.01
C ALA A 16 4.75 -4.10 -0.45
N GLY A 17 5.19 -4.35 -1.68
CA GLY A 17 5.29 -5.72 -2.21
C GLY A 17 6.26 -6.60 -1.42
N GLN A 18 7.39 -6.04 -0.95
CA GLN A 18 8.32 -6.79 -0.11
C GLN A 18 7.75 -7.05 1.30
N ALA A 19 7.00 -6.11 1.85
CA ALA A 19 6.33 -6.28 3.15
C ALA A 19 5.23 -7.36 3.08
N VAL A 20 4.37 -7.33 2.06
CA VAL A 20 3.33 -8.35 1.84
C VAL A 20 3.95 -9.74 1.66
N LYS A 21 5.03 -9.86 0.87
CA LYS A 21 5.77 -11.14 0.69
C LYS A 21 6.31 -11.72 2.00
N ARG A 22 6.54 -10.89 3.01
CA ARG A 22 7.00 -11.29 4.35
C ARG A 22 5.83 -11.53 5.33
N GLY A 23 4.59 -11.50 4.85
CA GLY A 23 3.40 -11.75 5.67
C GLY A 23 2.97 -10.54 6.51
N HIS A 24 3.27 -9.32 6.06
CA HIS A 24 2.77 -8.11 6.70
C HIS A 24 1.50 -7.60 6.01
N GLU A 25 0.61 -7.01 6.79
CA GLU A 25 -0.54 -6.26 6.29
C GLU A 25 -0.05 -4.85 5.96
N VAL A 26 -0.39 -4.35 4.77
CA VAL A 26 0.09 -3.06 4.27
C VAL A 26 -1.08 -2.18 3.89
N MET A 27 -1.08 -0.94 4.38
CA MET A 27 -2.00 0.10 3.92
C MET A 27 -1.24 1.12 3.08
N LEU A 28 -1.63 1.24 1.82
CA LEU A 28 -1.10 2.22 0.89
C LEU A 28 -1.91 3.51 0.99
N SER A 29 -1.21 4.64 1.10
CA SER A 29 -1.83 5.94 1.04
C SER A 29 -1.08 6.86 0.10
N PHE A 30 -1.84 7.81 -0.46
CA PHE A 30 -1.36 8.91 -1.30
C PHE A 30 -0.69 8.43 -2.60
N ALA A 31 -1.44 8.55 -3.69
CA ALA A 31 -0.94 8.54 -5.07
C ALA A 31 -1.48 9.79 -5.79
N ARG A 32 -0.89 10.17 -6.93
CA ARG A 32 -1.46 11.25 -7.76
C ARG A 32 -2.87 10.96 -8.25
N GLU A 33 -3.21 9.68 -8.35
CA GLU A 33 -4.47 9.19 -8.89
C GLU A 33 -4.97 8.05 -7.99
N ASP A 34 -6.17 8.19 -7.43
CA ASP A 34 -6.74 7.21 -6.49
C ASP A 34 -6.92 5.85 -7.14
N ALA A 35 -7.33 5.81 -8.42
CA ALA A 35 -7.48 4.56 -9.18
C ALA A 35 -6.17 3.76 -9.25
N LYS A 36 -5.02 4.45 -9.32
CA LYS A 36 -3.71 3.81 -9.36
C LYS A 36 -3.31 3.23 -7.99
N LEU A 37 -3.70 3.90 -6.91
CA LEU A 37 -3.49 3.43 -5.54
C LEU A 37 -4.28 2.15 -5.28
N GLU A 38 -5.56 2.14 -5.65
CA GLU A 38 -6.46 0.98 -5.54
C GLU A 38 -5.97 -0.19 -6.38
N GLN A 39 -5.57 0.06 -7.64
CA GLN A 39 -5.06 -0.97 -8.52
C GLN A 39 -3.75 -1.58 -8.00
N LEU A 40 -2.88 -0.77 -7.39
CA LEU A 40 -1.67 -1.25 -6.74
C LEU A 40 -1.99 -2.13 -5.53
N ALA A 41 -2.90 -1.71 -4.65
CA ALA A 41 -3.33 -2.51 -3.50
C ALA A 41 -3.93 -3.85 -3.94
N ALA A 42 -4.84 -3.83 -4.92
CA ALA A 42 -5.43 -5.05 -5.49
C ALA A 42 -4.38 -5.99 -6.09
N GLY A 43 -3.37 -5.45 -6.79
CA GLY A 43 -2.27 -6.24 -7.38
C GLY A 43 -1.33 -6.88 -6.35
N LEU A 44 -1.26 -6.33 -5.13
CA LEU A 44 -0.50 -6.92 -4.01
C LEU A 44 -1.28 -8.01 -3.27
N GLY A 45 -2.59 -8.12 -3.50
CA GLY A 45 -3.44 -9.16 -2.95
C GLY A 45 -4.08 -8.80 -1.60
N PRO A 46 -4.70 -9.78 -0.91
CA PRO A 46 -5.60 -9.51 0.21
C PRO A 46 -4.94 -8.93 1.47
N ALA A 47 -3.61 -8.95 1.55
CA ALA A 47 -2.85 -8.34 2.64
C ALA A 47 -2.56 -6.84 2.40
N ALA A 48 -3.00 -6.27 1.28
CA ALA A 48 -2.83 -4.86 0.96
C ALA A 48 -4.18 -4.14 0.81
N SER A 49 -4.26 -2.92 1.31
CA SER A 49 -5.43 -2.04 1.16
C SER A 49 -5.00 -0.62 0.80
N ALA A 50 -5.93 0.16 0.25
CA ALA A 50 -5.75 1.58 0.01
C ALA A 50 -6.59 2.39 1.02
N GLY A 51 -6.13 3.59 1.36
CA GLY A 51 -6.96 4.56 2.07
C GLY A 51 -6.22 5.84 2.45
N GLY A 52 -6.83 6.62 3.35
CA GLY A 52 -6.38 7.96 3.70
C GLY A 52 -5.13 7.97 4.55
N VAL A 53 -4.37 9.07 4.48
CA VAL A 53 -3.10 9.23 5.22
C VAL A 53 -3.32 9.08 6.73
N ARG A 54 -4.49 9.46 7.24
CA ARG A 54 -4.86 9.36 8.66
C ARG A 54 -5.05 7.92 9.16
N GLU A 55 -5.23 6.98 8.24
CA GLU A 55 -5.51 5.58 8.54
C GLU A 55 -4.25 4.70 8.42
N ALA A 56 -3.17 5.24 7.85
CA ALA A 56 -1.92 4.52 7.60
C ALA A 56 -1.18 4.24 8.92
N VAL A 57 -1.11 2.95 9.32
CA VAL A 57 -0.45 2.45 10.54
C VAL A 57 0.40 1.21 10.27
#